data_AF-A0A3S1MAE1-F1
#
_entry.id   AF-A0A3S1MAE1-F1
#
_cell.length_a   1.000
_cell.length_b   1.000
_cell.length_c   1.000
_cell.angle_alpha   90.00
_cell.angle_beta   90.00
_cell.angle_gamma   90.00
#
_symmetry.space_group_name_H-M   'P 1'
#
loop_
_entity.id
_entity.type
_entity.pdbx_description
1 polymer ?
#
loop_
_entity_poly.entity_id
_entity_poly.type
_entity_poly.pdbx_seq_one_letter_code
_entity_poly.pdbx_strand_id
1 'polypeptide(L)'
;KLEPPVHTRLRTLVNRAFVSRQVERLRPRIEVLANELIDRFEPGGVDLLPAYASPLPITIIAEMLGVPVDMGPQLLDWSHRMVAMYMHGRTREIEDTANRASRDFAAFLRGYVAERRKKPGDDLLSLLIEAQD
;
A
#
# COMPACT_ATOMS: atom_id res chain seq x y z
N LYS A 1 -13.25 17.94 -7.19
CA LYS A 1 -13.68 16.66 -7.82
C LYS A 1 -12.48 16.07 -8.55
N LEU A 2 -12.23 14.78 -8.40
CA LEU A 2 -11.12 14.07 -9.05
C LEU A 2 -11.52 13.69 -10.49
N GLU A 3 -11.88 14.69 -11.29
CA GLU A 3 -12.23 14.53 -12.71
C GLU A 3 -11.06 15.01 -13.58
N PRO A 4 -11.04 14.71 -14.90
CA PRO A 4 -10.18 15.40 -15.83
C PRO A 4 -10.32 16.93 -15.68
N PRO A 5 -9.22 17.71 -15.74
CA PRO A 5 -7.84 17.31 -16.06
C PRO A 5 -7.04 16.79 -14.85
N VAL A 6 -7.53 16.95 -13.63
CA VAL A 6 -6.81 16.61 -12.39
C VAL A 6 -6.54 15.12 -12.30
N HIS A 7 -7.55 14.28 -12.55
CA HIS A 7 -7.39 12.83 -12.54
C HIS A 7 -6.40 12.36 -13.61
N THR A 8 -6.46 12.91 -14.82
CA THR A 8 -5.54 12.56 -15.92
C THR A 8 -4.09 12.85 -15.55
N ARG A 9 -3.83 13.99 -14.90
CA ARG A 9 -2.49 14.34 -14.41
C ARG A 9 -2.00 13.33 -13.37
N LEU A 10 -2.79 13.08 -12.32
CA LEU A 10 -2.43 12.15 -11.24
C LEU A 10 -2.22 10.73 -11.76
N ARG A 11 -3.13 10.25 -12.62
CA ARG A 11 -3.05 8.92 -13.24
C ARG A 11 -1.77 8.76 -14.06
N THR A 12 -1.37 9.80 -14.81
CA THR A 12 -0.12 9.78 -15.58
C THR A 12 1.11 9.62 -14.68
N LEU A 13 1.14 10.30 -13.53
CA LEU A 13 2.24 10.19 -12.56
C LEU A 13 2.31 8.78 -11.96
N VAL A 14 1.17 8.28 -11.47
CA VAL A 14 1.08 6.94 -10.87
C VAL A 14 1.43 5.85 -11.89
N ASN A 15 0.90 5.91 -13.11
CA ASN A 15 1.14 4.89 -14.13
C ASN A 15 2.62 4.72 -14.50
N ARG A 16 3.44 5.77 -14.41
CA ARG A 16 4.89 5.67 -14.67
C ARG A 16 5.59 4.73 -13.68
N ALA A 17 5.11 4.68 -12.45
CA ALA A 17 5.65 3.79 -11.44
C ALA A 17 5.09 2.35 -11.53
N PHE A 18 3.94 2.16 -12.19
CA PHE A 18 3.31 0.85 -12.41
C PHE A 18 3.48 0.31 -13.84
N VAL A 19 4.47 0.80 -14.60
CA VAL A 19 4.76 0.24 -15.93
C VAL A 19 5.27 -1.20 -15.81
N SER A 20 4.98 -2.03 -16.82
CA SER A 20 5.32 -3.47 -16.85
C SER A 20 6.77 -3.76 -16.45
N ARG A 21 7.74 -2.92 -16.86
CA ARG A 21 9.15 -3.07 -16.48
C ARG A 21 9.40 -2.92 -14.97
N GLN A 22 8.70 -2.02 -14.29
CA GLN A 22 8.83 -1.84 -12.84
C GLN A 22 8.15 -2.99 -12.08
N VAL A 23 7.01 -3.46 -12.58
CA VAL A 23 6.32 -4.63 -12.00
C VAL A 23 7.17 -5.91 -12.15
N GLU A 24 7.80 -6.12 -13.31
CA GLU A 24 8.68 -7.28 -13.53
C GLU A 24 9.92 -7.27 -12.63
N ARG A 25 10.40 -6.10 -12.19
CA ARG A 25 11.48 -6.01 -11.19
C ARG A 25 11.07 -6.53 -9.82
N LEU A 26 9.77 -6.54 -9.51
CA LEU A 26 9.27 -7.10 -8.24
C LEU A 26 9.18 -8.62 -8.27
N ARG A 27 9.16 -9.25 -9.45
CA ARG A 27 8.99 -10.71 -9.59
C ARG A 27 9.97 -11.52 -8.71
N PRO A 28 11.30 -11.27 -8.73
CA PRO A 28 12.23 -12.04 -7.89
C PRO A 28 11.94 -11.86 -6.40
N ARG A 29 11.58 -10.64 -5.98
CA ARG A 29 11.26 -10.36 -4.58
C ARG A 29 9.97 -11.03 -4.12
N ILE A 30 8.93 -11.01 -4.97
CA ILE A 30 7.65 -11.70 -4.73
C ILE A 30 7.88 -13.20 -4.60
N GLU A 31 8.71 -13.79 -5.45
CA GLU A 31 9.04 -15.22 -5.41
C GLU A 31 9.77 -15.60 -4.12
N VAL A 32 10.76 -14.80 -3.70
CA VAL A 32 11.44 -15.00 -2.42
C VAL A 32 10.45 -14.92 -1.26
N LEU A 33 9.61 -13.87 -1.23
CA LEU A 33 8.64 -13.69 -0.15
C LEU A 33 7.60 -14.82 -0.10
N ALA A 34 7.13 -15.25 -1.26
CA ALA A 34 6.18 -16.36 -1.35
C ALA A 34 6.78 -17.64 -0.74
N ASN A 35 8.02 -17.98 -1.10
CA ASN A 35 8.70 -19.14 -0.53
C ASN A 35 8.95 -18.96 0.99
N GLU A 36 9.42 -17.79 1.44
CA GLU A 36 9.62 -17.49 2.87
C GLU A 36 8.35 -17.64 3.71
N LEU A 37 7.17 -17.36 3.13
CA LEU A 37 5.88 -17.55 3.79
C LEU A 37 5.47 -19.03 3.81
N ILE A 38 5.72 -19.77 2.71
CA ILE A 38 5.44 -21.21 2.61
C ILE A 38 6.33 -22.02 3.56
N ASP A 39 7.60 -21.65 3.68
CA ASP A 39 8.56 -22.32 4.57
C ASP A 39 8.17 -22.27 6.05
N ARG A 40 7.23 -21.39 6.43
CA ARG A 40 6.69 -21.28 7.80
C ARG A 40 5.49 -22.18 8.06
N PHE A 41 5.00 -22.91 7.06
CA PHE A 41 3.83 -23.76 7.23
C PHE A 41 4.13 -24.95 8.13
N GLU A 42 3.31 -25.12 9.16
CA GLU A 42 3.44 -26.26 10.07
C GLU A 42 2.73 -27.50 9.50
N PRO A 43 3.24 -28.72 9.77
CA PRO A 43 2.52 -29.95 9.47
C PRO A 43 1.17 -30.02 10.21
N GLY A 44 0.13 -30.49 9.53
CA GLY A 44 -1.21 -30.64 10.13
C GLY A 44 -2.27 -29.66 9.62
N GLY A 45 -1.87 -28.72 8.76
CA GLY A 45 -2.77 -27.80 8.06
C GLY A 45 -2.48 -26.34 8.41
N VAL A 46 -2.71 -25.45 7.45
CA VAL A 46 -2.47 -24.02 7.59
C VAL A 46 -3.70 -23.24 7.16
N ASP A 47 -4.05 -22.20 7.92
CA ASP A 47 -4.97 -21.18 7.45
C ASP A 47 -4.23 -20.25 6.48
N LEU A 48 -4.46 -20.46 5.18
CA LEU A 48 -3.77 -19.73 4.12
C LEU A 48 -4.02 -18.22 4.14
N LEU A 49 -5.14 -17.77 4.70
CA LEU A 49 -5.49 -16.35 4.65
C LEU A 49 -4.54 -15.49 5.49
N PRO A 50 -4.38 -15.72 6.81
CA PRO A 50 -3.41 -14.99 7.62
C PRO A 50 -1.97 -15.45 7.37
N ALA A 51 -1.74 -16.70 6.96
CA ALA A 51 -0.38 -17.24 6.79
C ALA A 51 0.29 -16.83 5.47
N TYR A 52 -0.49 -16.56 4.41
CA TYR A 52 0.06 -16.34 3.07
C TYR A 52 -0.64 -15.24 2.29
N ALA A 53 -1.96 -15.37 2.07
CA ALA A 53 -2.70 -14.51 1.15
C ALA A 53 -2.79 -13.05 1.61
N SER A 54 -2.82 -12.80 2.93
CA SER A 54 -2.77 -11.44 3.49
C SER A 54 -1.35 -10.87 3.54
N PRO A 55 -0.34 -11.54 4.14
CA PRO A 55 0.98 -10.93 4.31
C PRO A 55 1.72 -10.68 3.00
N LEU A 56 1.56 -11.53 1.98
CA LEU A 56 2.25 -11.40 0.70
C LEU A 56 1.99 -10.04 0.01
N PRO A 57 0.76 -9.67 -0.36
CA PRO A 57 0.50 -8.39 -1.03
C PRO A 57 0.80 -7.18 -0.14
N ILE A 58 0.53 -7.26 1.16
CA ILE A 58 0.75 -6.15 2.10
C ILE A 58 2.24 -5.81 2.19
N THR A 59 3.10 -6.82 2.31
CA THR A 59 4.55 -6.63 2.40
C THR A 59 5.09 -6.01 1.11
N ILE A 60 4.65 -6.51 -0.05
CA ILE A 60 5.08 -5.96 -1.34
C ILE A 60 4.63 -4.51 -1.51
N ILE A 61 3.40 -4.16 -1.12
CA ILE A 61 2.92 -2.77 -1.17
C ILE A 61 3.74 -1.86 -0.24
N ALA A 62 4.07 -2.33 0.97
CA ALA A 62 4.91 -1.58 1.91
C ALA A 62 6.31 -1.31 1.31
N GLU A 63 6.94 -2.34 0.74
CA GLU A 63 8.24 -2.22 0.06
C GLU A 63 8.17 -1.29 -1.16
N MET A 64 7.12 -1.39 -1.98
CA MET A 64 6.91 -0.52 -3.14
C MET A 64 6.74 0.94 -2.74
N LEU A 65 5.99 1.22 -1.67
CA LEU A 65 5.86 2.56 -1.11
C LEU A 65 7.17 3.03 -0.44
N GLY A 66 8.11 2.11 -0.23
CA GLY A 66 9.35 2.35 0.47
C GLY A 66 9.14 2.61 1.96
N VAL A 67 8.03 2.18 2.56
CA VAL A 67 7.75 2.28 4.00
C VAL A 67 8.22 1.03 4.75
N PRO A 68 8.46 1.10 6.07
CA PRO A 68 8.81 -0.08 6.86
C PRO A 68 7.77 -1.21 6.73
N VAL A 69 8.22 -2.46 6.59
CA VAL A 69 7.34 -3.63 6.37
C VAL A 69 6.43 -3.90 7.57
N ASP A 70 6.89 -3.60 8.77
CA ASP A 70 6.13 -3.68 10.02
C ASP A 70 4.93 -2.71 10.07
N MET A 71 4.88 -1.69 9.19
CA MET A 71 3.70 -0.85 8.99
C MET A 71 2.58 -1.56 8.21
N GLY A 72 2.86 -2.70 7.57
CA GLY A 72 1.90 -3.45 6.77
C GLY A 72 0.53 -3.66 7.43
N PRO A 73 0.45 -4.21 8.66
CA PRO A 73 -0.80 -4.37 9.39
C PRO A 73 -1.58 -3.07 9.58
N GLN A 74 -0.89 -1.96 9.87
CA GLN A 74 -1.52 -0.65 10.05
C GLN A 74 -2.06 -0.07 8.73
N LEU A 75 -1.32 -0.26 7.63
CA LEU A 75 -1.79 0.11 6.28
C LEU A 75 -3.06 -0.66 5.91
N LEU A 76 -3.09 -1.96 6.23
CA LEU A 76 -4.26 -2.80 6.01
C LEU A 76 -5.46 -2.34 6.84
N ASP A 77 -5.27 -2.05 8.14
CA ASP A 77 -6.33 -1.53 9.01
C ASP A 77 -6.95 -0.25 8.44
N TRP A 78 -6.12 0.72 8.08
CA TRP A 78 -6.61 1.95 7.45
C TRP A 78 -7.36 1.66 6.17
N SER A 79 -6.83 0.79 5.30
CA SER A 79 -7.47 0.38 4.05
C SER A 79 -8.86 -0.22 4.30
N HIS A 80 -8.98 -1.20 5.20
CA HIS A 80 -10.25 -1.83 5.53
C HIS A 80 -11.27 -0.83 6.08
N ARG A 81 -10.85 0.06 6.97
CA ARG A 81 -11.72 1.07 7.57
C ARG A 81 -12.20 2.09 6.53
N MET A 82 -11.34 2.47 5.59
CA MET A 82 -11.73 3.34 4.47
C MET A 82 -12.69 2.62 3.52
N VAL A 83 -12.41 1.37 3.12
CA VAL A 83 -13.26 0.60 2.20
C VAL A 83 -14.64 0.32 2.78
N ALA A 84 -14.75 0.18 4.11
CA ALA A 84 -16.03 -0.05 4.79
C ALA A 84 -17.10 1.02 4.48
N MET A 85 -16.71 2.24 4.10
CA MET A 85 -17.67 3.30 3.70
C MET A 85 -18.49 2.95 2.44
N TYR A 86 -18.01 2.00 1.63
CA TYR A 86 -18.63 1.57 0.37
C TYR A 86 -19.42 0.26 0.52
N MET A 87 -19.42 -0.36 1.71
CA MET A 87 -20.12 -1.61 1.97
C MET A 87 -21.61 -1.37 2.30
N HIS A 88 -22.43 -2.39 2.09
CA HIS A 88 -23.83 -2.37 2.47
C HIS A 88 -23.98 -2.25 4.00
N GLY A 89 -25.03 -1.58 4.48
CA GLY A 89 -25.25 -1.38 5.92
C GLY A 89 -24.38 -0.29 6.55
N ARG A 90 -23.88 0.67 5.76
CA ARG A 90 -23.11 1.84 6.23
C ARG A 90 -23.84 2.59 7.34
N THR A 91 -23.18 2.74 8.48
CA THR A 91 -23.65 3.53 9.63
C THR A 91 -22.81 4.79 9.79
N ARG A 92 -23.28 5.74 10.62
CA ARG A 92 -22.50 6.93 10.96
C ARG A 92 -21.18 6.60 11.65
N GLU A 93 -21.16 5.56 12.48
CA GLU A 93 -19.94 5.10 13.14
C GLU A 93 -18.88 4.60 12.14
N ILE A 94 -19.31 3.88 11.10
CA ILE A 94 -18.45 3.45 10.00
C ILE A 94 -17.88 4.67 9.27
N GLU A 95 -18.72 5.66 8.96
CA GLU A 95 -18.28 6.92 8.33
C GLU A 95 -17.23 7.65 9.17
N ASP A 96 -17.47 7.81 10.47
CA ASP A 96 -16.54 8.50 11.38
C ASP A 96 -15.22 7.72 11.51
N THR A 97 -15.28 6.40 11.51
CA THR A 97 -14.12 5.50 11.54
C THR A 97 -13.30 5.57 10.26
N ALA A 98 -13.95 5.55 9.09
CA ALA A 98 -13.30 5.74 7.80
C ALA A 98 -12.61 7.11 7.70
N ASN A 99 -13.30 8.17 8.14
CA ASN A 99 -12.76 9.54 8.15
C ASN A 99 -11.56 9.70 9.09
N ARG A 100 -11.53 8.99 10.22
CA ARG A 100 -10.34 8.94 11.09
C ARG A 100 -9.19 8.21 10.39
N ALA A 101 -9.43 7.01 9.86
CA ALA A 101 -8.42 6.24 9.13
C ALA A 101 -7.81 7.02 7.96
N SER A 102 -8.62 7.73 7.15
CA SER A 102 -8.11 8.57 6.07
C SER A 102 -7.23 9.73 6.56
N ARG A 103 -7.57 10.34 7.71
CA ARG A 103 -6.76 11.42 8.31
C ARG A 103 -5.44 10.90 8.83
N ASP A 104 -5.45 9.77 9.53
CA ASP A 104 -4.27 9.14 10.11
C ASP A 104 -3.31 8.67 9.01
N PHE A 105 -3.83 7.99 7.99
CA PHE A 105 -3.05 7.59 6.83
C PHE A 105 -2.44 8.79 6.09
N ALA A 106 -3.21 9.86 5.88
CA ALA A 106 -2.69 11.07 5.26
C ALA A 106 -1.62 11.78 6.12
N ALA A 107 -1.76 11.76 7.45
CA ALA A 107 -0.76 12.30 8.35
C ALA A 107 0.55 11.50 8.30
N PHE A 108 0.44 10.17 8.34
CA PHE A 108 1.56 9.26 8.16
C PHE A 108 2.30 9.51 6.83
N LEU A 109 1.57 9.52 5.70
CA LEU A 109 2.18 9.76 4.39
C LEU A 109 2.85 11.13 4.28
N ARG A 110 2.26 12.18 4.86
CA ARG A 110 2.89 13.52 4.88
C ARG A 110 4.23 13.50 5.63
N GLY A 111 4.30 12.83 6.78
CA GLY A 111 5.55 12.65 7.52
C GLY A 111 6.57 11.88 6.69
N TYR A 112 6.13 10.79 6.04
CA TYR A 112 7.00 9.96 5.25
C TYR A 112 7.56 10.66 4.00
N VAL A 113 6.72 11.42 3.30
CA VAL A 113 7.12 12.27 2.16
C VAL A 113 8.16 13.32 2.59
N ALA A 114 8.00 13.93 3.77
CA ALA A 114 8.97 14.90 4.28
C ALA A 114 10.35 14.28 4.54
N GLU A 115 10.40 13.04 5.04
CA GLU A 115 11.65 12.31 5.22
C GLU A 115 12.25 11.86 3.87
N ARG A 116 11.43 11.34 2.96
CA ARG A 116 11.87 10.90 1.62
C ARG A 116 12.39 12.05 0.75
N ARG A 117 11.86 13.27 0.90
CA ARG A 117 12.42 14.47 0.26
C ARG A 117 13.87 14.75 0.66
N LYS A 118 14.26 14.42 1.89
CA LYS A 118 15.64 14.61 2.38
C LYS A 118 16.55 13.45 1.93
N LYS A 119 15.98 12.26 1.78
CA LYS A 119 16.69 11.02 1.42
C LYS A 119 15.87 10.22 0.40
N PRO A 120 15.92 10.60 -0.90
CA PRO A 120 15.21 9.88 -1.95
C PRO A 120 15.68 8.42 -2.03
N GLY A 121 14.74 7.51 -2.26
CA GLY A 121 14.99 6.08 -2.50
C GLY A 121 14.57 5.66 -3.91
N ASP A 122 14.76 4.39 -4.23
CA ASP A 122 14.20 3.76 -5.44
C ASP A 122 12.81 3.18 -5.12
N ASP A 123 11.88 4.06 -4.69
CA ASP A 123 10.53 3.70 -4.27
C ASP A 123 9.45 4.58 -4.92
N LEU A 124 8.20 4.11 -4.90
CA LEU A 124 7.05 4.79 -5.50
C LEU A 124 6.88 6.22 -4.97
N LEU A 125 7.10 6.44 -3.66
CA LEU A 125 6.94 7.78 -3.08
C LEU A 125 7.99 8.75 -3.61
N SER A 126 9.24 8.31 -3.73
CA SER A 126 10.33 9.10 -4.29
C SER A 126 10.07 9.47 -5.75
N LEU A 127 9.59 8.52 -6.56
CA LEU A 127 9.19 8.75 -7.95
C LEU A 127 8.04 9.75 -8.08
N LEU A 128 7.04 9.66 -7.20
CA LEU A 128 5.89 10.58 -7.20
C LEU A 128 6.27 11.99 -6.73
N ILE A 129 7.20 12.11 -5.79
CA ILE A 129 7.76 13.39 -5.34
C ILE A 129 8.49 14.07 -6.49
N GLU A 130 9.41 13.36 -7.15
CA GLU A 130 10.20 13.90 -8.27
C GLU A 130 9.30 14.35 -9.42
N ALA A 131 8.23 13.61 -9.72
CA ALA A 131 7.35 13.94 -10.83
C ALA A 131 6.32 15.04 -10.53
N GLN A 132 6.20 15.49 -9.28
CA GLN A 132 5.38 16.62 -8.86
C GLN A 132 6.14 17.96 -8.95
N ASP A 133 7.44 17.92 -8.67
CA ASP A 133 8.35 19.08 -8.71
C ASP A 133 8.77 19.42 -10.15
#